data_AF-A0A7C1CT54-F1
#
_entry.id   AF-A0A7C1CT54-F1
#
_cell.length_a   1.000
_cell.length_b   1.000
_cell.length_c   1.000
_cell.angle_alpha   90.00
_cell.angle_beta   90.00
_cell.angle_gamma   90.00
#
_symmetry.space_group_name_H-M   'P 1'
#
loop_
_entity.id
_entity.type
_entity.pdbx_description
1 polymer ?
#
loop_
_entity_poly.entity_id
_entity_poly.type
_entity_poly.pdbx_seq_one_letter_code
_entity_poly.pdbx_strand_id
1 'polypeptide(L)'
;MTVRADFAAFLKKKGKKQSVIDTIIADIALFEQFLQNIRSKSIKETDKDDILRFVDACGKGENLLSKKLRSIALYFSFLSRPSLAALASELREKEISAKRKALRLDQISNCDRTVVDKLAKANIASTYQMIEAARSPELRESLAAQTGIEMERILEYLKLSDLSRLKGMKGVRVRLYYDAGVDTLDKLSSWDPEELRKMLIDFVRRTGFEGIPPLPKEVSTTIEAAKKLERLVDF
;
A
#
# COMPACT_ATOMS: atom_id res chain seq x y z
N MET A 1 -35.64 -2.69 10.79
CA MET A 1 -34.61 -1.71 10.38
C MET A 1 -34.34 -1.87 8.89
N THR A 2 -34.03 -0.80 8.18
CA THR A 2 -33.71 -0.89 6.74
C THR A 2 -32.24 -1.32 6.56
N VAL A 3 -31.92 -1.99 5.45
CA VAL A 3 -30.54 -2.44 5.14
C VAL A 3 -29.53 -1.28 5.22
N ARG A 4 -29.93 -0.06 4.85
CA ARG A 4 -29.10 1.15 4.98
C ARG A 4 -28.83 1.54 6.44
N ALA A 5 -29.82 1.43 7.33
CA ALA A 5 -29.64 1.70 8.75
C ALA A 5 -28.71 0.65 9.41
N ASP A 6 -28.86 -0.62 9.03
CA ASP A 6 -28.00 -1.71 9.51
C ASP A 6 -26.55 -1.53 9.01
N PHE A 7 -26.38 -1.10 7.77
CA PHE A 7 -25.05 -0.78 7.23
C PHE A 7 -24.41 0.42 7.95
N ALA A 8 -25.17 1.49 8.22
CA ALA A 8 -24.68 2.62 9.00
C ALA A 8 -24.20 2.20 10.40
N ALA A 9 -24.99 1.36 11.08
CA ALA A 9 -24.63 0.80 12.38
C ALA A 9 -23.36 -0.08 12.30
N PHE A 10 -23.22 -0.90 11.26
CA PHE A 10 -22.01 -1.67 10.98
C PHE A 10 -20.77 -0.77 10.82
N LEU A 11 -20.90 0.33 10.08
CA LEU A 11 -19.81 1.29 9.88
C LEU A 11 -19.42 2.00 11.17
N LYS A 12 -20.39 2.35 12.02
CA LYS A 12 -20.16 2.92 13.35
C LYS A 12 -19.42 1.96 14.28
N LYS A 13 -19.80 0.67 14.29
CA LYS A 13 -19.08 -0.39 15.01
C LYS A 13 -17.62 -0.55 14.56
N LYS A 14 -17.32 -0.23 13.29
CA LYS A 14 -15.95 -0.16 12.75
C LYS A 14 -15.21 1.17 13.04
N GLY A 15 -15.73 1.99 13.96
CA GLY A 15 -15.07 3.22 14.42
C GLY A 15 -15.11 4.39 13.42
N LYS A 16 -16.01 4.37 12.43
CA LYS A 16 -16.11 5.48 11.47
C LYS A 16 -16.87 6.67 12.06
N LYS A 17 -16.35 7.88 11.80
CA LYS A 17 -17.02 9.16 12.11
C LYS A 17 -18.31 9.30 11.29
N GLN A 18 -19.31 10.00 11.82
CA GLN A 18 -20.62 10.16 11.17
C GLN A 18 -20.49 10.76 9.75
N SER A 19 -19.70 11.81 9.57
CA SER A 19 -19.47 12.41 8.25
C SER A 19 -18.91 11.43 7.20
N VAL A 20 -18.09 10.46 7.64
CA VAL A 20 -17.56 9.41 6.77
C VAL A 20 -18.64 8.37 6.46
N ILE A 21 -19.52 8.07 7.43
CA ILE A 21 -20.67 7.17 7.22
C ILE A 21 -21.63 7.78 6.18
N ASP A 22 -21.97 9.06 6.33
CA ASP A 22 -22.88 9.76 5.41
C ASP A 22 -22.34 9.77 3.97
N THR A 23 -21.03 10.01 3.83
CA THR A 23 -20.35 9.93 2.52
C THR A 23 -20.45 8.53 1.92
N ILE A 24 -20.18 7.49 2.72
CA ILE A 24 -20.25 6.09 2.25
C ILE A 24 -21.69 5.73 1.84
N ILE A 25 -22.70 6.16 2.59
CA ILE A 25 -24.11 5.91 2.26
C ILE A 25 -24.48 6.61 0.94
N ALA A 26 -24.05 7.86 0.75
CA ALA A 26 -24.29 8.60 -0.49
C ALA A 26 -23.63 7.91 -1.70
N ASP A 27 -22.39 7.41 -1.55
CA ASP A 27 -21.72 6.66 -2.61
C ASP A 27 -22.48 5.37 -2.97
N ILE A 28 -23.05 4.66 -1.98
CA ILE A 28 -23.87 3.47 -2.24
C ILE A 28 -25.18 3.83 -2.94
N ALA A 29 -25.86 4.91 -2.53
CA ALA A 29 -27.07 5.35 -3.20
C ALA A 29 -26.82 5.72 -4.67
N LEU A 30 -25.68 6.35 -4.97
CA LEU A 30 -25.27 6.66 -6.34
C LEU A 30 -24.99 5.38 -7.15
N PHE A 31 -24.35 4.38 -6.56
CA PHE A 31 -24.16 3.08 -7.20
C PHE A 31 -25.49 2.34 -7.44
N GLU A 32 -26.43 2.38 -6.49
CA GLU A 32 -27.79 1.84 -6.65
C GLU A 32 -28.53 2.50 -7.82
N GLN A 33 -28.47 3.83 -7.90
CA GLN A 33 -29.09 4.57 -9.00
C GLN A 33 -28.48 4.20 -10.35
N PHE A 34 -27.16 4.03 -10.42
CA PHE A 34 -26.48 3.55 -11.62
C PHE A 34 -26.97 2.17 -12.07
N LEU A 35 -27.08 1.21 -11.14
CA LEU A 35 -27.58 -0.14 -11.43
C LEU A 35 -29.02 -0.12 -11.96
N GLN A 36 -29.85 0.72 -11.36
CA GLN A 36 -31.24 0.88 -11.78
C GLN A 36 -31.31 1.46 -13.20
N ASN A 37 -30.51 2.49 -13.50
CA ASN A 37 -30.56 3.16 -14.79
C ASN A 37 -30.06 2.29 -15.95
N ILE A 38 -29.07 1.43 -15.73
CA ILE A 38 -28.41 0.70 -16.83
C ILE A 38 -28.97 -0.71 -17.01
N ARG A 39 -29.43 -1.35 -15.92
CA ARG A 39 -29.90 -2.75 -15.98
C ARG A 39 -31.19 -3.00 -15.21
N SER A 40 -31.84 -1.97 -14.65
CA SER A 40 -33.00 -2.12 -13.76
C SER A 40 -32.76 -3.11 -12.61
N LYS A 41 -31.51 -3.18 -12.12
CA LYS A 41 -31.09 -4.12 -11.08
C LYS A 41 -31.12 -3.48 -9.70
N SER A 42 -31.48 -4.28 -8.70
CA SER A 42 -31.20 -3.97 -7.30
C SER A 42 -29.74 -4.26 -6.95
N ILE A 43 -29.24 -3.65 -5.87
CA ILE A 43 -27.88 -3.91 -5.37
C ILE A 43 -27.64 -5.34 -4.87
N LYS A 44 -28.71 -6.09 -4.61
CA LYS A 44 -28.61 -7.51 -4.24
C LYS A 44 -28.27 -8.39 -5.44
N GLU A 45 -28.69 -7.97 -6.64
CA GLU A 45 -28.47 -8.66 -7.92
C GLU A 45 -27.16 -8.28 -8.61
N THR A 46 -26.36 -7.42 -7.97
CA THR A 46 -25.07 -6.98 -8.51
C THR A 46 -24.16 -8.17 -8.79
N ASP A 47 -23.53 -8.17 -9.96
CA ASP A 47 -22.46 -9.08 -10.34
C ASP A 47 -21.12 -8.31 -10.55
N LYS A 48 -20.06 -9.01 -10.97
CA LYS A 48 -18.75 -8.37 -11.18
C LYS A 48 -18.76 -7.35 -12.32
N ASP A 49 -19.51 -7.65 -13.37
CA ASP A 49 -19.61 -6.86 -14.59
C ASP A 49 -20.29 -5.52 -14.33
N ASP A 50 -21.27 -5.49 -13.42
CA ASP A 50 -21.89 -4.26 -12.93
C ASP A 50 -20.89 -3.29 -12.25
N ILE A 51 -19.93 -3.81 -11.46
CA ILE A 51 -18.88 -2.97 -10.83
C ILE A 51 -17.92 -2.43 -11.88
N LEU A 52 -17.54 -3.24 -12.87
CA LEU A 52 -16.66 -2.83 -13.96
C LEU A 52 -17.29 -1.71 -14.80
N ARG A 53 -18.56 -1.86 -15.19
CA ARG A 53 -19.28 -0.80 -15.90
C ARG A 53 -19.39 0.49 -15.09
N PHE A 54 -19.56 0.39 -13.78
CA PHE A 54 -19.60 1.57 -12.93
C PHE A 54 -18.28 2.32 -12.93
N VAL A 55 -17.16 1.60 -12.90
CA VAL A 55 -15.83 2.19 -13.05
C VAL A 55 -15.69 2.90 -14.39
N ASP A 56 -16.09 2.25 -15.48
CA ASP A 56 -16.01 2.83 -16.83
C ASP A 56 -16.86 4.11 -16.96
N ALA A 57 -18.06 4.10 -16.37
CA ALA A 57 -18.98 5.23 -16.41
C ALA A 57 -18.54 6.44 -15.56
N CYS A 58 -17.74 6.22 -14.49
CA CYS A 58 -17.19 7.32 -13.70
C CYS A 58 -16.06 8.08 -14.44
N GLY A 59 -15.53 7.54 -15.53
CA GLY A 59 -14.47 8.16 -16.33
C GLY A 59 -13.09 8.21 -15.66
N LYS A 60 -12.04 8.41 -16.46
CA LYS A 60 -10.66 8.57 -15.98
C LYS A 60 -10.48 9.98 -15.40
N GLY A 61 -10.03 10.09 -14.16
CA GLY A 61 -9.63 11.38 -13.56
C GLY A 61 -10.51 11.88 -12.42
N GLU A 62 -11.62 11.21 -12.08
CA GLU A 62 -12.33 11.54 -10.83
C GLU A 62 -11.44 11.20 -9.63
N ASN A 63 -11.02 12.22 -8.87
CA ASN A 63 -10.36 12.05 -7.57
C ASN A 63 -11.25 11.34 -6.51
N LEU A 64 -12.47 10.96 -6.88
CA LEU A 64 -13.48 10.33 -6.04
C LEU A 64 -13.70 8.83 -6.34
N LEU A 65 -13.27 8.29 -7.49
CA LEU A 65 -13.51 6.88 -7.84
C LEU A 65 -12.93 5.92 -6.78
N SER A 66 -11.70 6.19 -6.31
CA SER A 66 -11.08 5.41 -5.23
C SER A 66 -11.85 5.47 -3.89
N LYS A 67 -12.62 6.54 -3.64
CA LYS A 67 -13.52 6.66 -2.48
C LYS A 67 -14.80 5.86 -2.71
N LYS A 68 -15.41 5.97 -3.88
CA LYS A 68 -16.61 5.20 -4.26
C LYS A 68 -16.36 3.70 -4.21
N LEU A 69 -15.25 3.23 -4.78
CA LEU A 69 -14.85 1.82 -4.73
C LEU A 69 -14.58 1.34 -3.29
N ARG A 70 -14.10 2.21 -2.39
CA ARG A 70 -13.98 1.89 -0.96
C ARG A 70 -15.36 1.68 -0.33
N SER A 71 -16.31 2.56 -0.64
CA SER A 71 -17.69 2.48 -0.16
C SER A 71 -18.35 1.18 -0.64
N ILE A 72 -18.23 0.87 -1.94
CA ILE A 72 -18.71 -0.38 -2.55
C ILE A 72 -18.09 -1.62 -1.90
N ALA A 73 -16.76 -1.63 -1.70
CA ALA A 73 -16.08 -2.75 -1.05
C ALA A 73 -16.57 -2.98 0.39
N LEU A 74 -16.76 -1.90 1.16
CA LEU A 74 -17.29 -1.99 2.52
C LEU A 74 -18.73 -2.51 2.55
N TYR A 75 -19.55 -2.10 1.59
CA TYR A 75 -20.94 -2.54 1.50
C TYR A 75 -21.04 -4.01 1.13
N PHE A 76 -20.30 -4.48 0.12
CA PHE A 76 -20.30 -5.91 -0.21
C PHE A 76 -19.63 -6.77 0.87
N SER A 77 -18.70 -6.22 1.65
CA SER A 77 -18.22 -6.89 2.87
C SER A 77 -19.31 -7.01 3.93
N PHE A 78 -20.16 -5.99 4.11
CA PHE A 78 -21.30 -6.03 5.02
C PHE A 78 -22.36 -7.03 4.58
N LEU A 79 -22.61 -7.13 3.27
CA LEU A 79 -23.55 -8.10 2.69
C LEU A 79 -22.98 -9.53 2.58
N SER A 80 -21.80 -9.81 3.15
CA SER A 80 -21.13 -11.12 3.04
C SER A 80 -20.93 -11.59 1.60
N ARG A 81 -20.60 -10.68 0.68
CA ARG A 81 -20.26 -10.94 -0.73
C ARG A 81 -18.76 -10.70 -0.98
N PRO A 82 -17.87 -11.60 -0.50
CA PRO A 82 -16.43 -11.35 -0.47
C PRO A 82 -15.79 -11.20 -1.86
N SER A 83 -16.31 -11.88 -2.88
CA SER A 83 -15.81 -11.77 -4.26
C SER A 83 -15.99 -10.37 -4.85
N LEU A 84 -17.13 -9.73 -4.61
CA LEU A 84 -17.41 -8.36 -5.05
C LEU A 84 -16.64 -7.34 -4.21
N ALA A 85 -16.53 -7.57 -2.90
CA ALA A 85 -15.72 -6.72 -2.03
C ALA A 85 -14.23 -6.74 -2.43
N ALA A 86 -13.71 -7.91 -2.80
CA ALA A 86 -12.35 -8.09 -3.28
C ALA A 86 -12.13 -7.37 -4.62
N LEU A 87 -13.03 -7.54 -5.59
CA LEU A 87 -12.95 -6.85 -6.88
C LEU A 87 -12.94 -5.33 -6.71
N ALA A 88 -13.88 -4.76 -5.95
CA ALA A 88 -13.91 -3.32 -5.69
C ALA A 88 -12.64 -2.82 -4.99
N SER A 89 -12.07 -3.63 -4.08
CA SER A 89 -10.80 -3.31 -3.41
C SER A 89 -9.60 -3.34 -4.35
N GLU A 90 -9.58 -4.28 -5.31
CA GLU A 90 -8.54 -4.40 -6.33
C GLU A 90 -8.59 -3.22 -7.32
N LEU A 91 -9.77 -2.90 -7.83
CA LEU A 91 -9.99 -1.75 -8.72
C LEU A 91 -9.58 -0.45 -8.01
N ARG A 92 -9.93 -0.32 -6.73
CA ARG A 92 -9.49 0.81 -5.91
C ARG A 92 -7.97 0.88 -5.79
N GLU A 93 -7.30 -0.27 -5.63
CA GLU A 93 -5.85 -0.31 -5.53
C GLU A 93 -5.19 0.13 -6.83
N LYS A 94 -5.71 -0.30 -7.99
CA LYS A 94 -5.24 0.14 -9.31
C LYS A 94 -5.31 1.67 -9.46
N GLU A 95 -6.39 2.29 -8.97
CA GLU A 95 -6.54 3.75 -8.98
C GLU A 95 -5.54 4.48 -8.06
N ILE A 96 -5.21 3.88 -6.91
CA ILE A 96 -4.36 4.51 -5.89
C ILE A 96 -2.88 4.28 -6.18
N SER A 97 -2.50 3.11 -6.68
CA SER A 97 -1.11 2.77 -6.97
C SER A 97 -0.51 3.70 -8.02
N ALA A 98 -1.27 4.01 -9.09
CA ALA A 98 -0.84 4.92 -10.14
C ALA A 98 -0.54 6.35 -9.64
N LYS A 99 -1.20 6.80 -8.57
CA LYS A 99 -1.03 8.15 -7.99
C LYS A 99 -0.14 8.14 -6.73
N ARG A 100 0.37 6.98 -6.31
CA ARG A 100 1.14 6.85 -5.07
C ARG A 100 2.47 7.58 -5.25
N LYS A 101 2.64 8.68 -4.51
CA LYS A 101 3.94 9.35 -4.41
C LYS A 101 4.97 8.40 -3.80
N ALA A 102 6.14 8.34 -4.43
CA ALA A 102 7.32 7.68 -3.88
C ALA A 102 7.63 8.22 -2.48
N LEU A 103 8.14 7.34 -1.61
CA LEU A 103 8.63 7.76 -0.30
C LEU A 103 9.83 8.68 -0.51
N ARG A 104 9.92 9.79 0.22
CA ARG A 104 11.14 10.61 0.21
C ARG A 104 12.19 9.96 1.11
N LEU A 105 13.46 10.06 0.71
CA LEU A 105 14.56 9.45 1.47
C LEU A 105 14.71 10.07 2.88
N ASP A 106 14.41 11.37 3.02
CA ASP A 106 14.39 12.10 4.30
C ASP A 106 13.24 11.72 5.24
N GLN A 107 12.27 10.94 4.77
CA GLN A 107 11.14 10.42 5.56
C GLN A 107 11.38 8.99 6.06
N ILE A 108 12.52 8.38 5.72
CA ILE A 108 12.90 7.08 6.27
C ILE A 108 13.41 7.29 7.70
N SER A 109 12.93 6.48 8.63
CA SER A 109 13.36 6.55 10.04
C SER A 109 14.84 6.20 10.17
N ASN A 110 15.53 6.91 11.06
CA ASN A 110 16.97 6.75 11.29
C ASN A 110 17.79 6.83 9.99
N CYS A 111 17.44 7.77 9.10
CA CYS A 111 18.25 8.07 7.92
C CYS A 111 19.46 8.92 8.30
N ASP A 112 20.60 8.67 7.65
CA ASP A 112 21.77 9.54 7.72
C ASP A 112 21.53 10.80 6.90
N ARG A 113 21.43 11.95 7.57
CA ARG A 113 21.20 13.25 6.93
C ARG A 113 22.30 13.61 5.93
N THR A 114 23.54 13.25 6.21
CA THR A 114 24.67 13.54 5.32
C THR A 114 24.53 12.80 4.00
N VAL A 115 24.13 11.52 4.05
CA VAL A 115 23.88 10.70 2.86
C VAL A 115 22.68 11.24 2.08
N VAL A 116 21.58 11.56 2.76
CA VAL A 116 20.37 12.12 2.12
C VAL A 116 20.66 13.45 1.44
N ASP A 117 21.45 14.33 2.06
CA ASP A 117 21.80 15.63 1.48
C ASP A 117 22.71 15.49 0.26
N LYS A 118 23.65 14.53 0.26
CA LYS A 118 24.48 14.20 -0.90
C LYS A 118 23.63 13.65 -2.06
N LEU A 119 22.70 12.74 -1.78
CA LEU A 119 21.77 12.21 -2.78
C LEU A 119 20.86 13.31 -3.34
N ALA A 120 20.35 14.21 -2.47
CA ALA A 120 19.53 15.34 -2.89
C ALA A 120 20.28 16.30 -3.82
N LYS A 121 21.58 16.56 -3.57
CA LYS A 121 22.45 17.34 -4.48
C LYS A 121 22.64 16.66 -5.84
N ALA A 122 22.56 15.34 -5.89
CA ALA A 122 22.54 14.55 -7.13
C ALA A 122 21.13 14.43 -7.74
N ASN A 123 20.14 15.21 -7.27
CA ASN A 123 18.73 15.16 -7.68
C ASN A 123 18.00 13.86 -7.35
N ILE A 124 18.49 13.11 -6.36
CA ILE A 124 17.89 11.86 -5.88
C ILE A 124 17.25 12.12 -4.51
N ALA A 125 15.95 12.39 -4.50
CA ALA A 125 15.21 12.73 -3.27
C ALA A 125 14.16 11.68 -2.88
N SER A 126 13.85 10.75 -3.77
CA SER A 126 12.79 9.75 -3.58
C SER A 126 13.29 8.31 -3.81
N THR A 127 12.55 7.35 -3.29
CA THR A 127 12.89 5.93 -3.39
C THR A 127 12.90 5.41 -4.84
N TYR A 128 12.05 5.94 -5.73
CA TYR A 128 12.10 5.56 -7.16
C TYR A 128 13.34 6.10 -7.86
N GLN A 129 13.71 7.36 -7.60
CA GLN A 129 14.97 7.92 -8.12
C GLN A 129 16.18 7.16 -7.60
N MET A 130 16.16 6.71 -6.34
CA MET A 130 17.22 5.90 -5.77
C MET A 130 17.36 4.55 -6.48
N ILE A 131 16.25 3.87 -6.78
CA ILE A 131 16.25 2.62 -7.53
C ILE A 131 16.80 2.85 -8.95
N GLU A 132 16.33 3.88 -9.64
CA GLU A 132 16.80 4.22 -10.99
C GLU A 132 18.31 4.48 -11.01
N ALA A 133 18.84 5.16 -9.99
CA ALA A 133 20.25 5.52 -9.90
C ALA A 133 21.17 4.38 -9.42
N ALA A 134 20.64 3.29 -8.89
CA ALA A 134 21.46 2.28 -8.19
C ALA A 134 21.04 0.81 -8.43
N ARG A 135 20.08 0.52 -9.32
CA ARG A 135 19.54 -0.84 -9.50
C ARG A 135 20.52 -1.92 -9.98
N SER A 136 21.69 -1.56 -10.54
CA SER A 136 22.73 -2.50 -10.98
C SER A 136 24.06 -2.19 -10.30
N PRO A 137 25.01 -3.16 -10.23
CA PRO A 137 26.34 -2.93 -9.67
C PRO A 137 27.06 -1.71 -10.28
N GLU A 138 27.01 -1.55 -11.60
CA GLU A 138 27.69 -0.48 -12.32
C GLU A 138 27.08 0.89 -11.99
N LEU A 139 25.75 0.96 -11.86
CA LEU A 139 25.06 2.17 -11.45
C LEU A 139 25.40 2.56 -10.01
N ARG A 140 25.55 1.57 -9.11
CA ARG A 140 25.99 1.80 -7.73
C ARG A 140 27.41 2.37 -7.70
N GLU A 141 28.33 1.82 -8.47
CA GLU A 141 29.71 2.31 -8.58
C GLU A 141 29.77 3.75 -9.12
N SER A 142 29.00 4.02 -10.18
CA SER A 142 28.89 5.36 -10.76
C SER A 142 28.33 6.37 -9.75
N LEU A 143 27.28 5.99 -9.02
CA LEU A 143 26.69 6.84 -7.99
C LEU A 143 27.66 7.09 -6.82
N ALA A 144 28.41 6.07 -6.39
CA ALA A 144 29.43 6.20 -5.35
C ALA A 144 30.51 7.18 -5.76
N ALA A 145 31.05 7.04 -6.98
CA ALA A 145 32.07 7.94 -7.53
C ALA A 145 31.56 9.38 -7.67
N GLN A 146 30.31 9.57 -8.11
CA GLN A 146 29.71 10.90 -8.30
C GLN A 146 29.46 11.61 -6.97
N THR A 147 29.00 10.89 -5.95
CA THR A 147 28.50 11.48 -4.69
C THR A 147 29.49 11.43 -3.54
N GLY A 148 30.52 10.59 -3.65
CA GLY A 148 31.43 10.24 -2.55
C GLY A 148 30.68 9.62 -1.37
N ILE A 149 29.64 8.84 -1.66
CA ILE A 149 28.91 8.03 -0.66
C ILE A 149 29.49 6.62 -0.69
N GLU A 150 29.75 6.07 0.48
CA GLU A 150 30.22 4.68 0.64
C GLU A 150 29.22 3.68 0.03
N MET A 151 29.75 2.63 -0.58
CA MET A 151 28.96 1.62 -1.29
C MET A 151 27.90 0.97 -0.38
N GLU A 152 28.25 0.73 0.88
CA GLU A 152 27.36 0.15 1.89
C GLU A 152 26.13 1.04 2.13
N ARG A 153 26.31 2.38 2.11
CA ARG A 153 25.21 3.33 2.29
C ARG A 153 24.34 3.42 1.05
N ILE A 154 24.93 3.39 -0.15
CA ILE A 154 24.14 3.29 -1.39
C ILE A 154 23.28 2.03 -1.37
N LEU A 155 23.86 0.88 -1.00
CA LEU A 155 23.15 -0.39 -0.93
C LEU A 155 22.03 -0.39 0.12
N GLU A 156 22.27 0.21 1.28
CA GLU A 156 21.26 0.40 2.32
C GLU A 156 20.05 1.19 1.79
N TYR A 157 20.28 2.37 1.21
CA TYR A 157 19.19 3.20 0.70
C TYR A 157 18.48 2.57 -0.49
N LEU A 158 19.19 1.81 -1.33
CA LEU A 158 18.59 1.02 -2.41
C LEU A 158 17.64 -0.05 -1.87
N LYS A 159 18.08 -0.84 -0.87
CA LYS A 159 17.26 -1.87 -0.22
C LYS A 159 16.02 -1.30 0.45
N LEU A 160 16.19 -0.23 1.22
CA LEU A 160 15.07 0.50 1.84
C LEU A 160 14.09 1.03 0.78
N SER A 161 14.62 1.52 -0.34
CA SER A 161 13.83 2.01 -1.46
C SER A 161 13.04 0.90 -2.14
N ASP A 162 13.66 -0.26 -2.40
CA ASP A 162 13.00 -1.40 -3.02
C ASP A 162 11.88 -1.97 -2.13
N LEU A 163 12.12 -2.11 -0.82
CA LEU A 163 11.08 -2.51 0.14
C LEU A 163 9.90 -1.52 0.19
N SER A 164 10.17 -0.21 0.04
CA SER A 164 9.14 0.84 0.08
C SER A 164 8.09 0.75 -1.04
N ARG A 165 8.37 -0.04 -2.09
CA ARG A 165 7.44 -0.29 -3.20
C ARG A 165 6.18 -1.03 -2.72
N LEU A 166 6.30 -1.84 -1.67
CA LEU A 166 5.19 -2.58 -1.11
C LEU A 166 4.18 -1.65 -0.42
N LYS A 167 2.90 -1.97 -0.58
CA LYS A 167 1.83 -1.18 0.05
C LYS A 167 1.95 -1.23 1.57
N GLY A 168 1.93 -0.05 2.21
CA GLY A 168 2.05 0.07 3.66
C GLY A 168 3.49 0.09 4.19
N MET A 169 4.48 -0.13 3.33
CA MET A 169 5.90 0.02 3.66
C MET A 169 6.31 1.50 3.61
N LYS A 170 6.07 2.21 4.72
CA LYS A 170 6.50 3.60 4.93
C LYS A 170 7.77 3.66 5.78
N GLY A 171 8.36 4.86 5.95
CA GLY A 171 9.69 5.08 6.55
C GLY A 171 10.03 4.21 7.76
N VAL A 172 9.18 4.22 8.80
CA VAL A 172 9.37 3.41 10.01
C VAL A 172 9.33 1.91 9.69
N ARG A 173 8.40 1.48 8.84
CA ARG A 173 8.15 0.06 8.54
C ARG A 173 9.24 -0.52 7.63
N VAL A 174 9.73 0.21 6.62
CA VAL A 174 10.87 -0.24 5.80
C VAL A 174 12.13 -0.37 6.64
N ARG A 175 12.38 0.61 7.54
CA ARG A 175 13.52 0.61 8.45
C ARG A 175 13.46 -0.59 9.41
N LEU A 176 12.28 -0.87 9.98
CA LEU A 176 12.09 -2.05 10.84
C LEU A 176 12.50 -3.35 10.14
N TYR A 177 12.04 -3.56 8.90
CA TYR A 177 12.32 -4.80 8.16
C TYR A 177 13.79 -4.90 7.78
N TYR A 178 14.37 -3.79 7.32
CA TYR A 178 15.80 -3.71 7.01
C TYR A 178 16.67 -4.04 8.22
N ASP A 179 16.46 -3.36 9.36
CA ASP A 179 17.26 -3.54 10.56
C ASP A 179 17.06 -4.94 11.19
N ALA A 180 15.89 -5.55 10.98
CA ALA A 180 15.61 -6.94 11.36
C ALA A 180 16.23 -7.99 10.42
N GLY A 181 16.97 -7.57 9.39
CA GLY A 181 17.64 -8.45 8.43
C GLY A 181 16.78 -8.95 7.28
N VAL A 182 15.53 -8.46 7.16
CA VAL A 182 14.59 -8.74 6.07
C VAL A 182 14.65 -7.60 5.06
N ASP A 183 15.83 -7.43 4.48
CA ASP A 183 16.25 -6.24 3.74
C ASP A 183 16.05 -6.33 2.21
N THR A 184 15.54 -7.45 1.68
CA THR A 184 15.21 -7.62 0.26
C THR A 184 13.83 -8.23 0.06
N LEU A 185 13.25 -8.03 -1.13
CA LEU A 185 11.98 -8.65 -1.50
C LEU A 185 12.05 -10.18 -1.49
N ASP A 186 13.19 -10.76 -1.85
CA ASP A 186 13.38 -12.22 -1.85
C ASP A 186 13.35 -12.77 -0.44
N LYS A 187 14.14 -12.19 0.48
CA LYS A 187 14.11 -12.57 1.90
C LYS A 187 12.72 -12.42 2.47
N LEU A 188 12.04 -11.31 2.19
CA LEU A 188 10.68 -11.07 2.68
C LEU A 188 9.69 -12.12 2.13
N SER A 189 9.81 -12.48 0.86
CA SER A 189 8.88 -13.40 0.19
C SER A 189 9.02 -14.87 0.64
N SER A 190 10.17 -15.24 1.21
CA SER A 190 10.47 -16.61 1.65
C SER A 190 10.02 -16.90 3.09
N TRP A 191 9.62 -15.88 3.85
CA TRP A 191 9.18 -16.06 5.23
C TRP A 191 7.80 -16.72 5.33
N ASP A 192 7.64 -17.54 6.37
CA ASP A 192 6.32 -17.85 6.92
C ASP A 192 5.73 -16.61 7.64
N PRO A 193 4.45 -16.26 7.44
CA PRO A 193 3.85 -15.07 8.04
C PRO A 193 3.81 -15.05 9.58
N GLU A 194 3.61 -16.19 10.23
CA GLU A 194 3.54 -16.25 11.70
C GLU A 194 4.94 -16.14 12.30
N GLU A 195 5.91 -16.85 11.73
CA GLU A 195 7.31 -16.80 12.17
C GLU A 195 7.94 -15.43 11.94
N LEU A 196 7.69 -14.79 10.79
CA LEU A 196 8.17 -13.42 10.55
C LEU A 196 7.57 -12.45 11.57
N ARG A 197 6.28 -12.58 11.87
CA ARG A 197 5.65 -11.70 12.86
C ARG A 197 6.28 -11.87 14.24
N LYS A 198 6.48 -13.12 14.67
CA LYS A 198 7.12 -13.43 15.95
C LYS A 198 8.53 -12.85 16.02
N MET A 199 9.32 -13.06 14.96
CA MET A 199 10.67 -12.49 14.85
C MET A 199 10.67 -10.96 14.97
N LEU A 200 9.76 -10.28 14.27
CA LEU A 200 9.67 -8.81 14.33
C LEU A 200 9.25 -8.29 15.71
N ILE A 201 8.37 -9.01 16.42
CA ILE A 201 8.01 -8.68 17.82
C ILE A 201 9.24 -8.80 18.72
N ASP A 202 9.97 -9.92 18.61
CA ASP A 202 11.16 -10.17 19.41
C ASP A 202 12.28 -9.17 19.10
N PHE A 203 12.44 -8.79 17.83
CA PHE A 203 13.35 -7.73 17.41
C PHE A 203 13.02 -6.41 18.10
N VAL A 204 11.79 -5.90 17.95
CA VAL A 204 11.38 -4.63 18.56
C VAL A 204 11.58 -4.64 20.07
N ARG A 205 11.21 -5.75 20.75
CA ARG A 205 11.39 -5.90 22.21
C ARG A 205 12.86 -5.86 22.62
N ARG A 206 13.74 -6.54 21.87
CA ARG A 206 15.16 -6.68 22.23
C ARG A 206 15.99 -5.45 21.91
N THR A 207 15.69 -4.76 20.80
CA THR A 207 16.48 -3.61 20.33
C THR A 207 15.94 -2.27 20.81
N GLY A 208 14.70 -2.22 21.32
CA GLY A 208 14.04 -0.96 21.66
C GLY A 208 13.69 -0.13 20.42
N PHE A 209 13.52 -0.77 19.26
CA PHE A 209 13.20 -0.08 18.01
C PHE A 209 12.00 0.87 18.15
N GLU A 210 12.15 2.11 17.69
CA GLU A 210 11.11 3.15 17.73
C GLU A 210 10.01 2.88 16.68
N GLY A 211 9.15 1.90 16.96
CA GLY A 211 8.02 1.53 16.12
C GLY A 211 7.22 0.36 16.71
N ILE A 212 6.12 0.00 16.05
CA ILE A 212 5.29 -1.13 16.47
C ILE A 212 5.42 -2.30 15.49
N PRO A 213 5.39 -3.55 16.00
CA PRO A 213 5.37 -4.72 15.14
C PRO A 213 4.11 -4.75 14.28
N PRO A 214 4.19 -5.31 13.06
CA PRO A 214 3.06 -5.42 12.16
C PRO A 214 1.94 -6.30 12.71
N LEU A 215 0.70 -6.01 12.31
CA LEU A 215 -0.43 -6.90 12.59
C LEU A 215 -0.32 -8.20 11.77
N PRO A 216 -0.90 -9.33 12.21
CA PRO A 216 -0.84 -10.60 11.47
C PRO A 216 -1.31 -10.46 10.00
N LYS A 217 -2.38 -9.68 9.79
CA LYS A 217 -2.89 -9.43 8.44
C LYS A 217 -1.95 -8.56 7.59
N GLU A 218 -1.21 -7.64 8.21
CA GLU A 218 -0.23 -6.82 7.50
C GLU A 218 0.94 -7.67 7.02
N VAL A 219 1.46 -8.57 7.86
CA VAL A 219 2.59 -9.45 7.50
C VAL A 219 2.22 -10.36 6.35
N SER A 220 1.13 -11.12 6.49
CA SER A 220 0.64 -12.02 5.43
C SER A 220 0.38 -11.28 4.11
N THR A 221 -0.27 -10.12 4.15
CA THR A 221 -0.52 -9.31 2.94
C THR A 221 0.80 -8.81 2.31
N THR A 222 1.78 -8.44 3.13
CA THR A 222 3.07 -7.95 2.68
C THR A 222 3.88 -9.04 1.99
N ILE A 223 3.96 -10.24 2.58
CA ILE A 223 4.66 -11.39 1.99
C ILE A 223 4.04 -11.74 0.63
N GLU A 224 2.71 -11.83 0.57
CA GLU A 224 2.00 -12.12 -0.68
C GLU A 224 2.20 -11.05 -1.75
N ALA A 225 2.33 -9.77 -1.34
CA ALA A 225 2.68 -8.69 -2.25
C ALA A 225 4.14 -8.82 -2.73
N ALA A 226 5.08 -9.17 -1.86
CA ALA A 226 6.49 -9.36 -2.21
C ALA A 226 6.70 -10.51 -3.21
N LYS A 227 5.93 -11.61 -3.07
CA LYS A 227 5.94 -12.73 -4.03
C LYS A 227 5.51 -12.33 -5.44
N LYS A 228 4.61 -11.34 -5.57
CA LYS A 228 4.01 -10.92 -6.85
C LYS A 228 4.70 -9.71 -7.47
N LEU A 229 5.56 -9.04 -6.72
CA LEU A 229 6.19 -7.80 -7.15
C LEU A 229 7.41 -8.10 -8.04
N GLU A 230 7.50 -7.44 -9.18
CA GLU A 230 8.65 -7.54 -10.09
C GLU A 230 9.97 -7.14 -9.40
N ARG A 231 11.06 -7.84 -9.71
CA ARG A 231 12.41 -7.51 -9.23
C ARG A 231 13.02 -6.45 -10.14
N LEU A 232 13.24 -5.26 -9.59
CA LEU A 232 13.84 -4.14 -10.33
C LEU A 232 15.33 -3.97 -10.05
N VAL A 233 15.82 -4.60 -8.97
CA VAL A 233 17.17 -4.43 -8.45
C VAL A 233 17.90 -5.76 -8.56
N ASP A 234 19.13 -5.69 -9.03
CA ASP A 234 20.11 -6.76 -9.02
C ASP A 234 21.02 -6.58 -7.81
N PHE A 235 20.90 -7.47 -6.83
CA PHE A 235 21.56 -7.34 -5.51
C PHE A 235 22.93 -8.01 -5.48
#